data_AF-A0A5F1ZYJ6-F1
#
_entry.id   AF-A0A5F1ZYJ6-F1
#
_cell.length_a   1.000
_cell.length_b   1.000
_cell.length_c   1.000
_cell.angle_alpha   90.00
_cell.angle_beta   90.00
_cell.angle_gamma   90.00
#
_symmetry.space_group_name_H-M   'P 1'
#
loop_
_entity.id
_entity.type
_entity.pdbx_description
1 polymer ?
#
loop_
_entity_poly.entity_id
_entity_poly.type
_entity_poly.pdbx_seq_one_letter_code
_entity_poly.pdbx_strand_id
1 'polypeptide(L)'
;MQKILRTAFLSIFLLIQNQCIMTYRDFPEPSPPSETVVADQKNPIHFKITRFTGWSESKVVLYLEGKGWKEVTGYPPEKGIYIEIQSVKKSPSTLAAFLIYISYATFGILPSFSGKDGAQISMIVYKDSKRVTGFEYEFTRKTFIWLAALPFVWLNFMTNSDFDAYKGILDKFSSDLKITKL
;
A
#
# COMPACT_ATOMS: atom_id res chain seq x y z
N MET A 1 -8.68 -42.41 12.00
CA MET A 1 -7.81 -42.07 10.85
C MET A 1 -8.25 -40.79 10.11
N GLN A 2 -9.51 -40.66 9.70
CA GLN A 2 -9.99 -39.51 8.91
C GLN A 2 -9.90 -38.13 9.62
N LYS A 3 -10.08 -38.08 10.96
CA LYS A 3 -9.93 -36.83 11.73
C LYS A 3 -8.47 -36.35 11.76
N ILE A 4 -7.51 -37.27 11.96
CA ILE A 4 -6.07 -36.96 11.97
C ILE A 4 -5.62 -36.45 10.59
N LEU A 5 -6.09 -37.08 9.51
CA LEU A 5 -5.79 -36.65 8.14
C LEU A 5 -6.35 -35.24 7.84
N ARG A 6 -7.56 -34.92 8.32
CA ARG A 6 -8.15 -33.58 8.20
C ARG A 6 -7.37 -32.53 8.99
N THR A 7 -7.00 -32.83 10.23
CA THR A 7 -6.21 -31.91 11.06
C THR A 7 -4.83 -31.67 10.46
N ALA A 8 -4.14 -32.72 10.00
CA ALA A 8 -2.85 -32.59 9.33
C ALA A 8 -2.94 -31.75 8.05
N PHE A 9 -3.97 -31.96 7.22
CA PHE A 9 -4.19 -31.17 6.01
C PHE A 9 -4.45 -29.70 6.33
N LEU A 10 -5.23 -29.39 7.37
CA LEU A 10 -5.50 -28.02 7.81
C LEU A 10 -4.22 -27.33 8.32
N SER A 11 -3.41 -28.04 9.11
CA SER A 11 -2.13 -27.52 9.62
C SER A 11 -1.12 -27.27 8.50
N ILE A 12 -1.00 -28.19 7.54
CA ILE A 12 -0.12 -28.02 6.36
C ILE A 12 -0.59 -26.83 5.52
N PHE A 13 -1.90 -26.70 5.30
CA PHE A 13 -2.48 -25.57 4.57
C PHE A 13 -2.15 -24.23 5.25
N LEU A 14 -2.29 -24.15 6.58
CA LEU A 14 -1.94 -22.95 7.35
C LEU A 14 -0.44 -22.64 7.30
N LEU A 15 0.43 -23.65 7.33
CA LEU A 15 1.89 -23.46 7.22
C LEU A 15 2.30 -22.92 5.84
N ILE A 16 1.68 -23.40 4.76
CA ILE A 16 1.94 -22.93 3.38
C ILE A 16 1.53 -21.47 3.21
N GLN A 17 0.50 -20.99 3.90
CA GLN A 17 0.10 -19.57 3.85
C GLN A 17 1.08 -18.65 4.59
N ASN A 18 1.91 -19.20 5.50
CA ASN A 18 2.78 -18.41 6.37
C ASN A 18 4.24 -18.36 5.90
N GLN A 19 4.67 -19.12 4.88
CA GLN A 19 6.07 -19.17 4.42
C GLN A 19 6.57 -17.91 3.65
N CYS A 20 5.87 -16.80 3.78
CA CYS A 20 6.13 -15.55 3.06
C CYS A 20 6.55 -14.45 4.05
N ILE A 21 7.72 -13.85 3.81
CA ILE A 21 8.15 -12.63 4.49
C ILE A 21 7.96 -11.46 3.54
N MET A 22 7.27 -10.42 3.99
CA MET A 22 6.92 -9.26 3.18
C MET A 22 7.27 -7.96 3.92
N THR A 23 7.89 -7.01 3.21
CA THR A 23 8.27 -5.72 3.78
C THR A 23 8.20 -4.59 2.77
N TYR A 24 7.94 -3.39 3.26
CA TYR A 24 7.78 -2.14 2.49
C TYR A 24 8.82 -1.09 2.92
N ARG A 25 9.97 -1.56 3.42
CA ARG A 25 10.98 -0.74 4.12
C ARG A 25 11.69 0.33 3.26
N ASP A 26 11.46 0.33 1.96
CA ASP A 26 12.12 1.26 1.02
C ASP A 26 11.40 2.62 0.95
N PHE A 27 10.35 2.84 1.75
CA PHE A 27 9.60 4.09 1.77
C PHE A 27 9.75 4.80 3.14
N PRO A 28 9.78 6.15 3.19
CA PRO A 28 9.87 6.88 4.45
C PRO A 28 8.82 6.41 5.44
N GLU A 29 9.25 6.26 6.69
CA GLU A 29 8.37 5.90 7.79
C GLU A 29 7.24 6.93 7.92
N PRO A 30 6.01 6.48 8.21
CA PRO A 30 4.90 7.40 8.42
C PRO A 30 5.24 8.39 9.54
N SER A 31 4.84 9.65 9.36
CA SER A 31 5.07 10.67 10.38
C SER A 31 4.42 10.26 11.71
N PRO A 32 5.02 10.62 12.85
CA PRO A 32 4.41 10.38 14.15
C PRO A 32 3.02 11.07 14.20
N PRO A 33 2.06 10.53 14.98
CA PRO A 33 0.68 10.97 14.98
C PRO A 33 0.46 12.49 15.15
N SER A 34 1.39 13.20 15.81
CA SER A 34 1.30 14.63 16.11
C SER A 34 1.63 15.57 14.95
N GLU A 35 2.20 15.10 13.84
CA GLU A 35 2.54 15.94 12.67
C GLU A 35 1.40 16.00 11.64
N THR A 36 0.26 15.38 11.91
CA THR A 36 -0.85 15.36 10.96
C THR A 36 -1.41 16.76 10.74
N VAL A 37 -1.26 17.22 9.50
CA VAL A 37 -1.86 18.45 9.00
C VAL A 37 -3.38 18.26 9.01
N VAL A 38 -4.03 18.80 10.04
CA VAL A 38 -5.49 18.92 10.08
C VAL A 38 -5.88 19.98 9.05
N ALA A 39 -6.71 19.61 8.08
CA ALA A 39 -7.23 20.55 7.10
C ALA A 39 -8.04 21.67 7.80
N ASP A 40 -7.95 22.90 7.30
CA ASP A 40 -8.79 24.01 7.76
C ASP A 40 -10.27 23.65 7.53
N GLN A 41 -11.05 23.60 8.61
CA GLN A 41 -12.47 23.22 8.56
C GLN A 41 -13.31 24.10 7.63
N LYS A 42 -12.85 25.33 7.32
CA LYS A 42 -13.56 26.23 6.40
C LYS A 42 -13.39 25.86 4.92
N ASN A 43 -12.28 25.20 4.54
CA ASN A 43 -11.99 24.83 3.15
C ASN A 43 -11.40 23.41 3.11
N PRO A 44 -12.24 22.37 3.24
CA PRO A 44 -11.76 21.00 3.23
C PRO A 44 -11.18 20.63 1.85
N ILE A 45 -10.10 19.85 1.88
CA ILE A 45 -9.56 19.22 0.67
C ILE A 45 -10.50 18.10 0.26
N HIS A 46 -10.93 18.12 -0.99
CA HIS A 46 -11.73 17.04 -1.57
C HIS A 46 -10.83 16.02 -2.24
N PHE A 47 -11.17 14.74 -2.18
CA PHE A 47 -10.41 13.71 -2.87
C PHE A 47 -11.31 12.65 -3.51
N LYS A 48 -10.74 11.93 -4.48
CA LYS A 48 -11.35 10.73 -5.05
C LYS A 48 -10.27 9.73 -5.38
N ILE A 49 -10.47 8.48 -4.98
CA ILE A 49 -9.65 7.36 -5.41
C ILE A 49 -10.27 6.80 -6.69
N THR A 50 -9.63 7.00 -7.83
CA THR A 50 -10.16 6.52 -9.13
C THR A 50 -9.64 5.14 -9.50
N ARG A 51 -8.48 4.77 -8.98
CA ARG A 51 -7.90 3.43 -9.12
C ARG A 51 -7.08 3.09 -7.88
N PHE A 52 -7.26 1.89 -7.34
CA PHE A 52 -6.45 1.42 -6.23
C PHE A 52 -6.02 -0.02 -6.43
N THR A 53 -4.71 -0.27 -6.46
CA THR A 53 -4.16 -1.62 -6.53
C THR A 53 -3.51 -1.97 -5.20
N GLY A 54 -4.34 -2.26 -4.19
CA GLY A 54 -3.92 -2.63 -2.85
C GLY A 54 -5.11 -3.06 -2.00
N TRP A 55 -4.87 -3.67 -0.85
CA TRP A 55 -5.92 -4.14 0.07
C TRP A 55 -6.29 -3.10 1.13
N SER A 56 -5.64 -1.94 1.06
CA SER A 56 -5.65 -0.90 2.08
C SER A 56 -6.51 0.31 1.73
N GLU A 57 -7.28 0.26 0.63
CA GLU A 57 -8.10 1.39 0.14
C GLU A 57 -9.00 1.97 1.22
N SER A 58 -9.79 1.14 1.89
CA SER A 58 -10.68 1.60 2.97
C SER A 58 -9.92 2.23 4.14
N LYS A 59 -8.73 1.73 4.46
CA LYS A 59 -7.88 2.33 5.50
C LYS A 59 -7.30 3.67 5.05
N VAL A 60 -6.97 3.81 3.77
CA VAL A 60 -6.53 5.08 3.16
C VAL A 60 -7.65 6.11 3.19
N VAL A 61 -8.88 5.73 2.82
CA VAL A 61 -10.05 6.61 2.92
C VAL A 61 -10.24 7.10 4.36
N LEU A 62 -10.32 6.18 5.32
CA LEU A 62 -10.46 6.52 6.74
C LEU A 62 -9.31 7.39 7.26
N TYR A 63 -8.09 7.18 6.76
CA TYR A 63 -6.94 8.00 7.12
C TYR A 63 -7.08 9.44 6.61
N LEU A 64 -7.50 9.63 5.36
CA LEU A 64 -7.70 10.94 4.75
C LEU A 64 -8.87 11.69 5.39
N GLU A 65 -9.99 11.00 5.64
CA GLU A 65 -11.12 11.57 6.38
C GLU A 65 -10.72 11.98 7.80
N GLY A 66 -9.88 11.17 8.47
CA GLY A 66 -9.28 11.51 9.77
C GLY A 66 -8.43 12.79 9.75
N LYS A 67 -7.88 13.19 8.59
CA LYS A 67 -7.21 14.48 8.38
C LYS A 67 -8.15 15.64 8.04
N GLY A 68 -9.46 15.39 7.98
CA GLY A 68 -10.49 16.36 7.61
C GLY A 68 -10.70 16.52 6.10
N TRP A 69 -10.18 15.60 5.28
CA TRP A 69 -10.45 15.60 3.85
C TRP A 69 -11.82 14.95 3.57
N LYS A 70 -12.43 15.29 2.44
CA LYS A 70 -13.75 14.78 2.08
C LYS A 70 -13.72 13.98 0.78
N GLU A 71 -14.16 12.73 0.84
CA GLU A 71 -14.30 11.90 -0.35
C GLU A 71 -15.44 12.42 -1.24
N VAL A 72 -15.24 12.39 -2.56
CA VAL A 72 -16.23 12.76 -3.56
C VAL A 72 -16.56 11.54 -4.43
N THR A 73 -17.81 11.11 -4.38
CA THR A 73 -18.29 9.95 -5.16
C THR A 73 -18.65 10.29 -6.61
N GLY A 74 -18.87 11.57 -6.91
CA GLY A 74 -19.34 12.07 -8.21
C GLY A 74 -18.28 12.85 -9.01
N TYR A 75 -18.71 14.00 -9.55
CA TYR A 75 -17.86 14.94 -10.27
C TYR A 75 -16.96 15.75 -9.33
N PRO A 76 -15.76 16.16 -9.76
CA PRO A 76 -14.93 17.08 -9.00
C PRO A 76 -15.71 18.34 -8.61
N PRO A 77 -15.53 18.88 -7.40
CA PRO A 77 -16.16 20.12 -7.00
C PRO A 77 -15.69 21.27 -7.89
N GLU A 78 -16.61 22.18 -8.23
CA GLU A 78 -16.30 23.33 -9.10
C GLU A 78 -15.28 24.29 -8.46
N LYS A 79 -15.26 24.37 -7.12
CA LYS A 79 -14.42 25.29 -6.34
C LYS A 79 -13.63 24.55 -5.26
N GLY A 80 -12.47 25.11 -4.94
CA GLY A 80 -11.58 24.60 -3.90
C GLY A 80 -10.55 23.59 -4.43
N ILE A 81 -9.90 22.89 -3.50
CA ILE A 81 -8.87 21.90 -3.83
C ILE A 81 -9.53 20.54 -3.98
N TYR A 82 -9.27 19.89 -5.11
CA TYR A 82 -9.65 18.52 -5.39
C TYR A 82 -8.42 17.70 -5.77
N ILE A 83 -8.32 16.50 -5.23
CA ILE A 83 -7.19 15.59 -5.46
C ILE A 83 -7.70 14.28 -6.02
N GLU A 84 -7.22 13.94 -7.20
CA GLU A 84 -7.43 12.60 -7.75
C GLU A 84 -6.26 11.70 -7.36
N ILE A 85 -6.56 10.56 -6.75
CA ILE A 85 -5.57 9.58 -6.29
C ILE A 85 -5.70 8.31 -7.13
N GLN A 86 -4.59 7.89 -7.71
CA GLN A 86 -4.48 6.64 -8.45
C GLN A 86 -3.32 5.82 -7.91
N SER A 87 -3.55 4.53 -7.68
CA SER A 87 -2.51 3.55 -7.38
C SER A 87 -2.54 2.44 -8.43
N VAL A 88 -1.37 2.18 -9.02
CA VAL A 88 -1.16 1.13 -10.01
C VAL A 88 -0.07 0.18 -9.54
N LYS A 89 -0.32 -1.13 -9.72
CA LYS A 89 0.57 -2.17 -9.25
C LYS A 89 1.86 -2.14 -10.06
N LYS A 90 2.99 -2.08 -9.37
CA LYS A 90 4.30 -2.38 -9.94
C LYS A 90 4.49 -3.88 -9.89
N SER A 91 4.57 -4.50 -11.07
CA SER A 91 4.73 -5.95 -11.18
C SER A 91 6.16 -6.38 -10.84
N PRO A 92 6.35 -7.61 -10.31
CA PRO A 92 7.68 -8.19 -10.17
C PRO A 92 8.36 -8.31 -11.55
N SER A 93 9.69 -8.45 -11.56
CA SER A 93 10.40 -8.79 -12.80
C SER A 93 9.95 -10.15 -13.32
N THR A 94 10.08 -10.39 -14.64
CA THR A 94 9.71 -11.68 -15.26
C THR A 94 10.39 -12.86 -14.58
N LEU A 95 11.68 -12.73 -14.26
CA LEU A 95 12.42 -13.75 -13.53
C LEU A 95 11.87 -13.99 -12.12
N ALA A 96 11.57 -12.92 -11.37
CA ALA A 96 11.00 -13.03 -10.04
C ALA A 96 9.60 -13.67 -10.08
N ALA A 97 8.76 -13.30 -11.06
CA ALA A 97 7.45 -13.91 -11.25
C ALA A 97 7.54 -15.42 -11.53
N PHE A 98 8.47 -15.83 -12.39
CA PHE A 98 8.75 -17.24 -12.69
C PHE A 98 9.24 -18.00 -11.45
N LEU A 99 10.18 -17.44 -10.69
CA LEU A 99 10.69 -18.06 -9.47
C LEU A 99 9.63 -18.16 -8.37
N ILE A 100 8.76 -17.15 -8.22
CA ILE A 100 7.62 -17.19 -7.32
C ILE A 100 6.69 -18.35 -7.72
N TYR A 101 6.38 -18.50 -9.02
CA TYR A 101 5.56 -19.60 -9.50
C TYR A 101 6.16 -20.97 -9.17
N ILE A 102 7.46 -21.16 -9.43
CA ILE A 102 8.18 -22.39 -9.08
C ILE A 102 8.15 -22.64 -7.57
N SER A 103 8.38 -21.59 -6.78
CA SER A 103 8.35 -21.68 -5.31
C SER A 103 6.97 -22.15 -4.83
N TYR A 104 5.88 -21.56 -5.31
CA TYR A 104 4.53 -22.02 -4.99
C TYR A 104 4.25 -23.46 -5.48
N ALA A 105 4.64 -23.80 -6.69
CA ALA A 105 4.46 -25.15 -7.26
C ALA A 105 5.22 -26.23 -6.48
N THR A 106 6.33 -25.86 -5.85
CA THR A 106 7.15 -26.72 -4.99
C THR A 106 6.86 -26.53 -3.50
N PHE A 107 5.74 -25.90 -3.14
CA PHE A 107 5.33 -25.64 -1.76
C PHE A 107 6.42 -24.95 -0.92
N GLY A 108 7.13 -24.00 -1.52
CA GLY A 108 8.18 -23.21 -0.90
C GLY A 108 9.48 -23.97 -0.63
N ILE A 109 9.64 -25.21 -1.13
CA ILE A 109 10.91 -25.95 -1.05
C ILE A 109 12.01 -25.15 -1.76
N LEU A 110 11.72 -24.65 -2.96
CA LEU A 110 12.61 -23.75 -3.67
C LEU A 110 12.37 -22.30 -3.21
N PRO A 111 13.41 -21.57 -2.78
CA PRO A 111 13.26 -20.19 -2.36
C PRO A 111 12.95 -19.30 -3.57
N SER A 112 12.21 -18.22 -3.33
CA SER A 112 12.05 -17.13 -4.29
C SER A 112 12.11 -15.77 -3.60
N PHE A 113 12.59 -14.78 -4.35
CA PHE A 113 12.67 -13.40 -3.91
C PHE A 113 12.16 -12.48 -5.01
N SER A 114 11.39 -11.47 -4.62
CA SER A 114 11.05 -10.32 -5.44
C SER A 114 11.33 -9.05 -4.65
N GLY A 115 11.93 -8.06 -5.29
CA GLY A 115 12.25 -6.77 -4.67
C GLY A 115 12.05 -5.60 -5.62
N LYS A 116 11.13 -5.76 -6.58
CA LYS A 116 10.76 -4.71 -7.55
C LYS A 116 9.26 -4.52 -7.68
N ASP A 117 8.47 -5.42 -7.10
CA ASP A 117 7.02 -5.26 -7.01
C ASP A 117 6.67 -4.14 -6.02
N GLY A 118 5.41 -3.69 -6.01
CA GLY A 118 4.98 -2.58 -5.18
C GLY A 118 3.85 -1.80 -5.83
N ALA A 119 3.83 -0.49 -5.65
CA ALA A 119 2.87 0.38 -6.29
C ALA A 119 3.50 1.71 -6.73
N GLN A 120 2.97 2.24 -7.82
CA GLN A 120 3.14 3.63 -8.23
C GLN A 120 1.86 4.38 -7.93
N ILE A 121 1.98 5.54 -7.30
CA ILE A 121 0.88 6.35 -6.82
C ILE A 121 0.98 7.74 -7.45
N SER A 122 -0.07 8.10 -8.19
CA SER A 122 -0.24 9.41 -8.80
C SER A 122 -1.27 10.21 -8.00
N MET A 123 -0.94 11.44 -7.64
CA MET A 123 -1.84 12.39 -7.00
C MET A 123 -1.92 13.65 -7.84
N ILE A 124 -3.04 13.84 -8.53
CA ILE A 124 -3.28 14.97 -9.41
C ILE A 124 -4.09 16.01 -8.65
N VAL A 125 -3.54 17.23 -8.55
CA VAL A 125 -4.16 18.33 -7.81
C VAL A 125 -4.85 19.28 -8.76
N TYR A 126 -6.11 19.56 -8.44
CA TYR A 126 -6.95 20.51 -9.12
C TYR A 126 -7.32 21.64 -8.16
N LYS A 127 -7.38 22.86 -8.70
CA LYS A 127 -7.92 24.05 -8.02
C LYS A 127 -8.98 24.64 -8.92
N ASP A 128 -10.20 24.76 -8.40
CA ASP A 128 -11.34 25.30 -9.13
C ASP A 128 -11.54 24.61 -10.52
N SER A 129 -11.57 23.27 -10.50
CA SER A 129 -11.68 22.39 -11.69
C SER A 129 -10.54 22.45 -12.71
N LYS A 130 -9.47 23.21 -12.45
CA LYS A 130 -8.28 23.25 -13.32
C LYS A 130 -7.15 22.46 -12.70
N ARG A 131 -6.53 21.58 -13.50
CA ARG A 131 -5.32 20.85 -13.08
C ARG A 131 -4.21 21.86 -12.82
N VAL A 132 -3.63 21.81 -11.62
CA VAL A 132 -2.51 22.67 -11.23
C VAL A 132 -1.20 21.91 -11.29
N THR A 133 -1.16 20.72 -10.68
CA THR A 133 0.06 19.92 -10.59
C THR A 133 -0.25 18.43 -10.45
N GLY A 134 0.77 17.59 -10.53
CA GLY A 134 0.69 16.16 -10.24
C GLY A 134 1.95 15.70 -9.53
N PHE A 135 1.78 14.80 -8.57
CA PHE A 135 2.86 14.19 -7.82
C PHE A 135 2.87 12.69 -8.08
N GLU A 136 4.06 12.14 -8.30
CA GLU A 136 4.27 10.72 -8.52
C GLU A 136 5.14 10.17 -7.40
N TYR A 137 4.65 9.12 -6.75
CA TYR A 137 5.35 8.40 -5.71
C TYR A 137 5.43 6.93 -6.09
N GLU A 138 6.44 6.23 -5.59
CA GLU A 138 6.50 4.79 -5.68
C GLU A 138 7.00 4.20 -4.37
N PHE A 139 6.46 3.05 -3.99
CA PHE A 139 7.06 2.21 -2.97
C PHE A 139 7.34 0.83 -3.54
N THR A 140 8.40 0.22 -3.03
CA THR A 140 8.79 -1.14 -3.38
C THR A 140 8.40 -2.07 -2.24
N ARG A 141 7.85 -3.22 -2.62
CA ARG A 141 7.55 -4.35 -1.78
C ARG A 141 8.61 -5.41 -2.02
N LYS A 142 9.20 -5.91 -0.93
CA LYS A 142 10.09 -7.06 -0.97
C LYS A 142 9.36 -8.27 -0.44
N THR A 143 9.36 -9.33 -1.22
CA THR A 143 8.69 -10.60 -0.92
C THR A 143 9.72 -11.71 -0.97
N PHE A 144 9.82 -12.49 0.10
CA PHE A 144 10.65 -13.68 0.17
C PHE A 144 9.80 -14.87 0.55
N ILE A 145 9.82 -15.92 -0.28
CA ILE A 145 9.04 -17.15 -0.07
C ILE A 145 10.02 -18.30 0.07
N TRP A 146 10.00 -18.95 1.22
CA TRP A 146 10.82 -20.14 1.46
C TRP A 146 10.33 -20.90 2.68
N LEU A 147 10.26 -22.23 2.60
CA LEU A 147 9.79 -23.06 3.70
C LEU A 147 10.67 -22.90 4.95
N ALA A 148 11.99 -22.77 4.78
CA ALA A 148 12.89 -22.56 5.92
C ALA A 148 12.81 -21.14 6.51
N ALA A 149 12.02 -20.24 5.92
CA ALA A 149 11.72 -18.93 6.51
C ALA A 149 10.63 -19.00 7.59
N LEU A 150 9.94 -20.15 7.76
CA LEU A 150 8.87 -20.34 8.76
C LEU A 150 9.24 -19.89 10.19
N PRO A 151 10.44 -20.18 10.73
CA PRO A 151 10.84 -19.69 12.06
C PRO A 151 10.95 -18.18 12.18
N PHE A 152 10.95 -17.45 11.06
CA PHE A 152 11.15 -16.00 10.97
C PHE A 152 9.90 -15.24 10.51
N VAL A 153 8.76 -15.92 10.35
CA VAL A 153 7.50 -15.29 9.85
C VAL A 153 6.98 -14.21 10.79
N TRP A 154 7.29 -14.32 12.08
CA TRP A 154 6.97 -13.31 13.08
C TRP A 154 7.59 -11.94 12.76
N LEU A 155 8.66 -11.88 11.94
CA LEU A 155 9.22 -10.62 11.47
C LEU A 155 8.21 -9.79 10.67
N ASN A 156 7.20 -10.40 10.05
CA ASN A 156 6.11 -9.68 9.37
C ASN A 156 5.30 -8.79 10.31
N PHE A 157 5.24 -9.11 11.61
CA PHE A 157 4.59 -8.24 12.61
C PHE A 157 5.45 -7.01 12.97
N MET A 158 6.74 -7.04 12.64
CA MET A 158 7.68 -5.93 12.89
C MET A 158 8.03 -5.15 11.63
N THR A 159 7.50 -5.54 10.46
CA THR A 159 7.72 -4.82 9.20
C THR A 159 6.54 -3.92 8.87
N ASN A 160 6.82 -2.81 8.19
CA ASN A 160 5.79 -1.92 7.67
C ASN A 160 4.81 -2.70 6.80
N SER A 161 3.52 -2.48 7.04
CA SER A 161 2.44 -3.01 6.22
C SER A 161 2.27 -2.20 4.92
N ASP A 162 1.45 -2.74 4.02
CA ASP A 162 0.99 -2.03 2.82
C ASP A 162 0.42 -0.65 3.16
N PHE A 163 -0.43 -0.59 4.20
CA PHE A 163 -1.06 0.63 4.65
C PHE A 163 -0.05 1.64 5.20
N ASP A 164 0.99 1.18 5.92
CA ASP A 164 2.01 2.08 6.47
C ASP A 164 2.79 2.78 5.35
N ALA A 165 3.04 2.10 4.23
CA ALA A 165 3.65 2.69 3.04
C ALA A 165 2.74 3.76 2.42
N TYR A 166 1.44 3.47 2.24
CA TYR A 166 0.48 4.48 1.77
C TYR A 166 0.38 5.67 2.73
N LYS A 167 0.35 5.42 4.03
CA LYS A 167 0.31 6.47 5.05
C LYS A 167 1.53 7.40 4.92
N GLY A 168 2.74 6.85 4.84
CA GLY A 168 3.97 7.61 4.63
C GLY A 168 3.94 8.44 3.34
N ILE A 169 3.38 7.90 2.25
CA ILE A 169 3.18 8.64 0.99
C ILE A 169 2.24 9.83 1.19
N LEU A 170 1.11 9.62 1.85
CA LEU A 170 0.11 10.67 2.05
C LEU A 170 0.64 11.78 2.98
N ASP A 171 1.49 11.44 3.94
CA ASP A 171 2.18 12.40 4.81
C ASP A 171 3.21 13.22 4.01
N LYS A 172 4.02 12.54 3.19
CA LYS A 172 4.96 13.20 2.27
C LYS A 172 4.23 14.13 1.30
N PHE A 173 3.16 13.65 0.66
CA PHE A 173 2.33 14.45 -0.23
C PHE A 173 1.76 15.69 0.46
N SER A 174 1.24 15.54 1.68
CA SER A 174 0.71 16.69 2.44
C SER A 174 1.79 17.75 2.68
N SER A 175 3.04 17.33 2.84
CA SER A 175 4.19 18.22 3.02
C SER A 175 4.61 18.88 1.70
N ASP A 176 4.72 18.11 0.62
CA ASP A 176 5.06 18.58 -0.73
C ASP A 176 4.01 19.58 -1.26
N LEU A 177 2.72 19.34 -0.97
CA LEU A 177 1.62 20.23 -1.32
C LEU A 177 1.75 21.61 -0.66
N LYS A 178 2.13 21.65 0.63
CA LYS A 178 2.35 22.91 1.36
C LYS A 178 3.52 23.71 0.79
N ILE A 179 4.61 23.04 0.45
CA ILE A 179 5.80 23.68 -0.16
C ILE A 179 5.41 24.36 -1.49
N THR A 180 4.46 23.77 -2.22
CA THR A 180 3.97 24.28 -3.50
C THR A 180 3.10 25.54 -3.38
N LYS A 181 2.76 26.00 -2.15
CA LYS A 181 1.99 27.22 -1.86
C LYS A 181 0.67 27.34 -2.63
N LEU A 182 -0.10 26.26 -2.64
CA LEU A 182 -1.42 26.18 -3.27
C LEU A 182 -2.54 26.83 -2.45
#